data_AF-A0A151BBA7-F1
#
_entry.id   AF-A0A151BBA7-F1
#
_cell.length_a   1.000
_cell.length_b   1.000
_cell.length_c   1.000
_cell.angle_alpha   90.00
_cell.angle_beta   90.00
_cell.angle_gamma   90.00
#
_symmetry.space_group_name_H-M   'P 1'
#
loop_
_entity.id
_entity.type
_entity.pdbx_description
1 polymer ?
#
loop_
_entity_poly.entity_id
_entity_poly.type
_entity_poly.pdbx_seq_one_letter_code
_entity_poly.pdbx_strand_id
1 'polypeptide(L)'
;MKVIPAVDIKNGCCVKLVQGRPGTGLTISKDPVEVAEHWVEEGAEALHVVDLDGAIEGVAVNRPLILEIIRRVDVPVQVGGGIRSLRDALSLVESGAYRIVLGTVVYENPRLFRLIVGSVGADKVIVAIDSKSGFVVKRGWTESAGVTVYDVLRRLDPDMFWGLLYTDVEHEGLASGIDVKNLKRLLSVLNKPLIYAGGVSSLSDIAVLRDLGVYGVVIGKALYTGLFSLREAMEVARDD
;
A
#
# COMPACT_ATOMS: atom_id res chain seq x y z
N MET A 1 -6.49 3.25 -15.12
CA MET A 1 -5.78 2.81 -13.89
C MET A 1 -5.97 3.83 -12.77
N LYS A 2 -6.07 3.44 -11.49
CA LYS A 2 -6.15 4.40 -10.35
C LYS A 2 -4.78 4.93 -9.92
N VAL A 3 -4.67 6.22 -9.61
CA VAL A 3 -3.50 6.81 -8.92
C VAL A 3 -3.87 7.07 -7.47
N ILE A 4 -3.11 6.50 -6.53
CA ILE A 4 -3.46 6.44 -5.10
C ILE A 4 -2.33 7.10 -4.29
N PRO A 5 -2.48 8.33 -3.80
CA PRO A 5 -1.50 8.96 -2.91
C PRO A 5 -1.31 8.17 -1.62
N ALA A 6 -0.05 8.07 -1.17
CA ALA A 6 0.33 7.41 0.07
C ALA A 6 0.47 8.40 1.23
N VAL A 7 -0.17 8.12 2.35
CA VAL A 7 -0.04 8.84 3.63
C VAL A 7 0.57 7.88 4.66
N ASP A 8 1.89 7.94 4.82
CA ASP A 8 2.61 7.11 5.77
C ASP A 8 2.73 7.85 7.11
N ILE A 9 2.25 7.24 8.21
CA ILE A 9 2.17 7.88 9.53
C ILE A 9 3.18 7.25 10.48
N LYS A 10 4.05 8.08 11.07
CA LYS A 10 5.00 7.68 12.12
C LYS A 10 5.07 8.75 13.21
N ASN A 11 5.00 8.34 14.48
CA ASN A 11 5.01 9.23 15.64
C ASN A 11 4.00 10.38 15.52
N GLY A 12 2.80 10.08 15.03
CA GLY A 12 1.73 11.06 14.79
C GLY A 12 1.97 12.03 13.64
N CYS A 13 3.06 11.91 12.88
CA CYS A 13 3.41 12.78 11.77
C CYS A 13 3.29 12.05 10.43
N CYS A 14 2.97 12.78 9.36
CA CYS A 14 3.09 12.28 8.00
C CYS A 14 4.55 12.31 7.59
N VAL A 15 5.10 11.17 7.21
CA VAL A 15 6.50 11.02 6.86
C VAL A 15 6.64 10.34 5.49
N LYS A 16 7.83 10.42 4.90
CA LYS A 16 8.21 9.51 3.84
C LYS A 16 9.60 8.96 4.09
N LEU A 17 9.68 7.65 4.36
CA LEU A 17 10.94 6.95 4.58
C LEU A 17 11.62 6.60 3.25
N VAL A 18 12.95 6.55 3.23
CA VAL A 18 13.70 5.99 2.11
C VAL A 18 13.91 4.50 2.37
N GLN A 19 13.41 3.65 1.47
CA GLN A 19 13.48 2.18 1.64
C GLN A 19 12.98 1.70 3.03
N GLY A 20 11.99 2.40 3.61
CA GLY A 20 11.35 1.97 4.86
C GLY A 20 12.26 2.05 6.09
N ARG A 21 13.47 2.64 5.97
CA ARG A 21 14.44 2.67 7.07
C ARG A 21 14.09 3.77 8.08
N PRO A 22 13.86 3.44 9.36
CA PRO A 22 13.68 4.44 10.40
C PRO A 22 14.87 5.40 10.48
N GLY A 23 14.59 6.68 10.73
CA GLY A 23 15.62 7.73 10.77
C GLY A 23 16.13 8.17 9.39
N THR A 24 15.60 7.59 8.31
CA THR A 24 15.81 8.08 6.94
C THR A 24 14.53 8.72 6.42
N GLY A 25 14.64 9.72 5.54
CA GLY A 25 13.50 10.33 4.90
C GLY A 25 13.12 11.71 5.43
N LEU A 26 11.92 12.16 5.10
CA LEU A 26 11.43 13.52 5.34
C LEU A 26 10.15 13.48 6.18
N THR A 27 10.05 14.39 7.15
CA THR A 27 8.75 14.74 7.73
C THR A 27 8.03 15.63 6.72
N ILE A 28 6.89 15.14 6.21
CA ILE A 28 6.07 15.86 5.24
C ILE A 28 5.20 16.87 5.96
N SER A 29 4.49 16.43 6.99
CA SER A 29 3.63 17.26 7.82
C SER A 29 3.57 16.72 9.24
N LYS A 30 3.30 17.61 10.20
CA LYS A 30 2.96 17.22 11.57
C LYS A 30 1.50 16.80 11.71
N ASP A 31 0.67 17.08 10.71
CA ASP A 31 -0.73 16.70 10.67
C ASP A 31 -1.00 15.78 9.46
N PRO A 32 -1.13 14.45 9.68
CA PRO A 32 -1.50 13.51 8.63
C PRO A 32 -2.91 13.69 8.09
N VAL A 33 -3.82 14.28 8.87
CA VAL A 33 -5.22 14.52 8.47
C VAL A 33 -5.24 15.60 7.40
N GLU A 34 -4.51 16.71 7.62
CA GLU A 34 -4.36 17.77 6.61
C GLU A 34 -3.75 17.25 5.30
N VAL A 35 -2.78 16.33 5.37
CA VAL A 35 -2.19 15.72 4.16
C VAL A 35 -3.21 14.86 3.41
N ALA A 36 -4.04 14.11 4.12
CA ALA A 36 -5.10 13.31 3.50
C ALA A 36 -6.15 14.21 2.84
N GLU A 37 -6.62 15.26 3.52
CA GLU A 37 -7.56 16.25 2.98
C GLU A 37 -6.97 16.93 1.74
N HIS A 38 -5.72 17.37 1.80
CA HIS A 38 -5.02 17.98 0.67
C HIS A 38 -5.00 17.09 -0.58
N TRP A 39 -4.73 15.79 -0.44
CA TRP A 39 -4.74 14.90 -1.60
C TRP A 39 -6.12 14.74 -2.22
N VAL A 40 -7.17 14.77 -1.42
CA VAL A 40 -8.56 14.75 -1.92
C VAL A 40 -8.88 16.05 -2.65
N GLU A 41 -8.47 17.20 -2.11
CA GLU A 41 -8.60 18.51 -2.78
C GLU A 41 -7.87 18.56 -4.13
N GLU A 42 -6.70 17.92 -4.22
CA GLU A 42 -5.95 17.76 -5.48
C GLU A 42 -6.59 16.77 -6.47
N GLY A 43 -7.65 16.07 -6.05
CA GLY A 43 -8.48 15.21 -6.89
C GLY A 43 -8.25 13.71 -6.71
N ALA A 44 -7.58 13.26 -5.65
CA ALA A 44 -7.38 11.83 -5.40
C ALA A 44 -8.71 11.07 -5.34
N GLU A 45 -8.81 9.93 -6.03
CA GLU A 45 -10.02 9.09 -6.02
C GLU A 45 -9.97 7.97 -4.96
N ALA A 46 -8.84 7.85 -4.25
CA ALA A 46 -8.62 6.93 -3.14
C ALA A 46 -7.32 7.31 -2.42
N LEU A 47 -7.17 6.91 -1.16
CA LEU A 47 -5.95 7.10 -0.37
C LEU A 47 -5.41 5.77 0.14
N HIS A 48 -4.08 5.66 0.20
CA HIS A 48 -3.39 4.57 0.89
C HIS A 48 -2.75 5.08 2.16
N VAL A 49 -3.25 4.65 3.31
CA VAL A 49 -2.79 5.12 4.63
C VAL A 49 -2.07 3.98 5.34
N VAL A 50 -0.86 4.24 5.85
CA VAL A 50 -0.04 3.21 6.51
C VAL A 50 0.37 3.66 7.91
N ASP A 51 0.05 2.85 8.91
CA ASP A 51 0.62 2.98 10.26
C ASP A 51 2.02 2.37 10.29
N LEU A 52 3.07 3.19 10.19
CA LEU A 52 4.45 2.71 10.21
C LEU A 52 4.90 2.23 11.58
N ASP A 53 4.40 2.81 12.67
CA ASP A 53 4.70 2.32 14.03
C ASP A 53 4.02 0.97 14.27
N GLY A 54 2.78 0.83 13.79
CA GLY A 54 2.11 -0.44 13.69
C GLY A 54 2.92 -1.46 12.88
N ALA A 55 3.38 -1.10 11.68
CA ALA A 55 4.10 -2.01 10.79
C ALA A 55 5.47 -2.46 11.35
N ILE A 56 6.24 -1.52 11.91
CA ILE A 56 7.64 -1.73 12.31
C ILE A 56 7.74 -2.16 13.78
N GLU A 57 7.12 -1.40 14.69
CA GLU A 57 7.35 -1.54 16.14
C GLU A 57 6.38 -2.51 16.83
N GLY A 58 5.30 -2.90 16.15
CA GLY A 58 4.30 -3.76 16.80
C GLY A 58 3.07 -3.03 17.33
N VAL A 59 3.13 -1.70 17.42
CA VAL A 59 2.20 -0.90 18.22
C VAL A 59 1.49 0.12 17.33
N ALA A 60 0.19 -0.08 17.12
CA ALA A 60 -0.65 0.78 16.29
C ALA A 60 -1.09 2.07 17.01
N VAL A 61 -0.12 2.89 17.43
CA VAL A 61 -0.37 4.13 18.18
C VAL A 61 -1.11 5.19 17.35
N ASN A 62 -1.01 5.12 16.02
CA ASN A 62 -1.61 6.10 15.11
C ASN A 62 -3.06 5.78 14.75
N ARG A 63 -3.67 4.76 15.38
CA ARG A 63 -5.05 4.37 15.10
C ARG A 63 -6.06 5.53 15.21
N PRO A 64 -6.03 6.39 16.25
CA PRO A 64 -6.96 7.51 16.34
C PRO A 64 -6.88 8.47 15.13
N LEU A 65 -5.66 8.77 14.65
CA LEU A 65 -5.45 9.62 13.48
C LEU A 65 -5.98 8.96 12.20
N ILE A 66 -5.76 7.66 12.02
CA ILE A 66 -6.30 6.93 10.86
C ILE A 66 -7.83 6.94 10.87
N LEU A 67 -8.46 6.75 12.02
CA LEU A 67 -9.91 6.83 12.15
C LEU A 67 -10.44 8.25 11.94
N GLU A 68 -9.64 9.27 12.23
CA GLU A 68 -9.97 10.65 11.86
C GLU A 68 -9.89 10.87 10.36
N ILE A 69 -8.82 10.43 9.69
CA ILE A 69 -8.70 10.49 8.22
C ILE A 69 -9.91 9.85 7.55
N ILE A 70 -10.25 8.60 7.93
CA ILE A 70 -11.39 7.87 7.35
C ILE A 70 -12.71 8.65 7.49
N ARG A 71 -12.90 9.42 8.57
CA ARG A 71 -14.11 10.20 8.80
C ARG A 71 -14.14 11.54 8.08
N ARG A 72 -12.99 12.10 7.74
CA ARG A 72 -12.87 13.44 7.15
C ARG A 72 -12.87 13.43 5.62
N VAL A 73 -12.36 12.37 5.01
CA VAL A 73 -12.34 12.26 3.54
C VAL A 73 -13.56 11.50 3.03
N ASP A 74 -14.03 11.87 1.84
CA ASP A 74 -15.17 11.25 1.16
C ASP A 74 -14.76 10.21 0.11
N VAL A 75 -13.46 9.92 0.01
CA VAL A 75 -12.91 8.94 -0.93
C VAL A 75 -12.54 7.63 -0.23
N PRO A 76 -12.54 6.49 -0.95
CA PRO A 76 -12.10 5.21 -0.41
C PRO A 76 -10.70 5.24 0.21
N VAL A 77 -10.58 4.84 1.48
CA VAL A 77 -9.30 4.72 2.19
C VAL A 77 -8.93 3.25 2.37
N GLN A 78 -7.76 2.84 1.84
CA GLN A 78 -7.16 1.54 2.14
C GLN A 78 -6.10 1.68 3.24
N VAL A 79 -6.23 0.88 4.30
CA VAL A 79 -5.40 1.02 5.51
C VAL A 79 -4.48 -0.18 5.70
N GLY A 80 -3.18 0.08 5.80
CA GLY A 80 -2.16 -0.89 6.16
C GLY A 80 -1.43 -0.53 7.46
N GLY A 81 -0.59 -1.46 7.93
CA GLY A 81 0.27 -1.25 9.09
C GLY A 81 -0.32 -1.79 10.40
N GLY A 82 0.33 -2.81 10.94
CA GLY A 82 0.12 -3.26 12.32
C GLY A 82 -1.21 -3.96 12.64
N ILE A 83 -1.94 -4.47 11.65
CA ILE A 83 -3.17 -5.25 11.88
C ILE A 83 -2.78 -6.65 12.36
N ARG A 84 -2.86 -6.90 13.67
CA ARG A 84 -2.34 -8.12 14.32
C ARG A 84 -3.42 -8.98 14.99
N SER A 85 -4.66 -8.51 15.01
CA SER A 85 -5.78 -9.24 15.59
C SER A 85 -7.05 -9.08 14.77
N LEU A 86 -8.00 -9.98 14.98
CA LEU A 86 -9.35 -9.85 14.43
C LEU A 86 -10.02 -8.53 14.87
N ARG A 87 -9.81 -8.14 16.13
CA ARG A 87 -10.34 -6.89 16.69
C ARG A 87 -9.81 -5.66 15.94
N ASP A 88 -8.52 -5.63 15.61
CA ASP A 88 -7.93 -4.51 14.87
C ASP A 88 -8.51 -4.39 13.47
N ALA A 89 -8.73 -5.53 12.80
CA ALA A 89 -9.30 -5.60 11.47
C ALA A 89 -10.76 -5.15 11.45
N LEU A 90 -11.59 -5.69 12.35
CA LEU A 90 -13.00 -5.30 12.50
C LEU A 90 -13.13 -3.81 12.79
N SER A 91 -12.35 -3.30 13.76
CA SER A 91 -12.39 -1.89 14.12
C SER A 91 -12.12 -0.95 12.93
N LEU A 92 -11.20 -1.28 12.02
CA LEU A 92 -10.97 -0.46 10.81
C LEU A 92 -12.14 -0.50 9.85
N VAL A 93 -12.61 -1.71 9.53
CA VAL A 93 -13.67 -1.91 8.54
C VAL A 93 -14.98 -1.29 9.03
N GLU A 94 -15.34 -1.50 10.30
CA GLU A 94 -16.53 -0.92 10.94
C GLU A 94 -16.47 0.61 11.02
N SER A 95 -15.27 1.18 11.10
CA SER A 95 -15.08 2.63 11.11
C SER A 95 -15.08 3.26 9.71
N GLY A 96 -15.23 2.47 8.65
CA GLY A 96 -15.34 2.95 7.28
C GLY A 96 -14.10 2.74 6.40
N ALA A 97 -13.06 2.03 6.87
CA ALA A 97 -11.95 1.67 6.00
C ALA A 97 -12.49 0.86 4.80
N TYR A 98 -12.21 1.35 3.58
CA TYR A 98 -12.73 0.71 2.37
C TYR A 98 -12.13 -0.68 2.20
N ARG A 99 -10.83 -0.81 2.47
CA ARG A 99 -10.12 -2.10 2.56
C ARG A 99 -9.02 -2.03 3.63
N ILE A 100 -8.72 -3.19 4.20
CA ILE A 100 -7.54 -3.40 5.03
C ILE A 100 -6.46 -4.12 4.23
N VAL A 101 -5.20 -3.74 4.48
CA VAL A 101 -4.02 -4.27 3.79
C VAL A 101 -3.26 -5.18 4.76
N LEU A 102 -3.18 -6.47 4.42
CA LEU A 102 -2.59 -7.51 5.25
C LEU A 102 -1.33 -8.06 4.58
N GLY A 103 -0.17 -7.85 5.22
CA GLY A 103 1.12 -8.39 4.78
C GLY A 103 1.55 -9.58 5.64
N THR A 104 2.36 -9.32 6.68
CA THR A 104 2.97 -10.35 7.56
C THR A 104 2.02 -11.45 8.04
N VAL A 105 0.78 -11.10 8.43
CA VAL A 105 -0.19 -12.07 8.96
C VAL A 105 -0.56 -13.17 7.96
N VAL A 106 -0.50 -12.87 6.65
CA VAL A 106 -0.92 -13.78 5.57
C VAL A 106 -0.10 -15.06 5.58
N TYR A 107 1.22 -14.95 5.81
CA TYR A 107 2.14 -16.08 5.79
C TYR A 107 2.62 -16.52 7.17
N GLU A 108 2.67 -15.63 8.19
CA GLU A 108 3.05 -16.02 9.55
C GLU A 108 1.91 -16.62 10.37
N ASN A 109 0.67 -16.18 10.14
CA ASN A 109 -0.50 -16.72 10.85
C ASN A 109 -1.70 -16.93 9.92
N PRO A 110 -1.66 -17.96 9.05
CA PRO A 110 -2.75 -18.25 8.10
C PRO A 110 -4.11 -18.53 8.77
N ARG A 111 -4.11 -18.98 10.03
CA ARG A 111 -5.35 -19.19 10.79
C ARG A 111 -6.02 -17.86 11.12
N LEU A 112 -5.25 -16.88 11.61
CA LEU A 112 -5.75 -15.53 11.86
C LEU A 112 -6.16 -14.83 10.56
N PHE A 113 -5.39 -14.99 9.48
CA PHE A 113 -5.75 -14.45 8.16
C PHE A 113 -7.13 -14.96 7.71
N ARG A 114 -7.37 -16.29 7.75
CA ARG A 114 -8.69 -16.87 7.44
C ARG A 114 -9.81 -16.35 8.34
N LEU A 115 -9.53 -16.22 9.64
CA LEU A 115 -10.49 -15.69 10.60
C LEU A 115 -10.87 -14.24 10.25
N ILE A 116 -9.89 -13.38 9.97
CA ILE A 116 -10.13 -12.00 9.56
C ILE A 116 -10.98 -11.96 8.29
N VAL A 117 -10.56 -12.65 7.23
CA VAL A 117 -11.27 -12.68 5.94
C VAL A 117 -12.71 -13.16 6.11
N GLY A 118 -12.94 -14.22 6.89
CA GLY A 118 -14.28 -14.75 7.15
C GLY A 118 -15.17 -13.79 7.95
N SER A 119 -14.60 -12.87 8.72
CA SER A 119 -15.36 -11.87 9.49
C SER A 119 -15.59 -10.56 8.75
N VAL A 120 -14.63 -10.09 7.94
CA VAL A 120 -14.74 -8.79 7.24
C VAL A 120 -15.19 -8.91 5.79
N GLY A 121 -15.08 -10.10 5.18
CA GLY A 121 -15.32 -10.32 3.75
C GLY A 121 -14.05 -10.16 2.91
N ALA A 122 -13.90 -11.01 1.89
CA ALA A 122 -12.74 -11.00 1.00
C ALA A 122 -12.60 -9.70 0.19
N ASP A 123 -13.72 -9.04 -0.12
CA ASP A 123 -13.78 -7.75 -0.84
C ASP A 123 -13.11 -6.60 -0.05
N LYS A 124 -13.03 -6.75 1.28
CA LYS A 124 -12.39 -5.81 2.21
C LYS A 124 -10.90 -6.05 2.40
N VAL A 125 -10.32 -7.09 1.81
CA VAL A 125 -8.94 -7.49 2.08
C VAL A 125 -8.06 -7.33 0.85
N ILE A 126 -6.97 -6.57 1.02
CA ILE A 126 -5.82 -6.54 0.11
C ILE A 126 -4.69 -7.35 0.76
N VAL A 127 -4.08 -8.25 0.00
CA VAL A 127 -2.84 -8.91 0.42
C VAL A 127 -1.66 -8.06 0.00
N ALA A 128 -0.79 -7.67 0.93
CA ALA A 128 0.46 -7.00 0.62
C ALA A 128 1.60 -8.01 0.49
N ILE A 129 2.37 -7.89 -0.59
CA ILE A 129 3.62 -8.60 -0.78
C ILE A 129 4.71 -7.57 -1.09
N ASP A 130 5.58 -7.37 -0.11
CA ASP A 130 6.76 -6.53 -0.25
C ASP A 130 7.92 -7.42 -0.71
N SER A 131 8.53 -7.08 -1.85
CA SER A 131 9.58 -7.89 -2.48
C SER A 131 10.88 -7.12 -2.62
N LYS A 132 11.98 -7.75 -2.20
CA LYS A 132 13.34 -7.26 -2.39
C LYS A 132 14.18 -8.35 -3.04
N SER A 133 14.78 -8.06 -4.19
CA SER A 133 15.58 -9.02 -4.97
C SER A 133 14.85 -10.35 -5.23
N GLY A 134 13.53 -10.28 -5.45
CA GLY A 134 12.64 -11.43 -5.73
C GLY A 134 12.15 -12.22 -4.51
N PHE A 135 12.57 -11.86 -3.30
CA PHE A 135 12.15 -12.49 -2.04
C PHE A 135 11.21 -11.61 -1.26
N VAL A 136 10.23 -12.23 -0.61
CA VAL A 136 9.31 -11.53 0.29
C VAL A 136 10.06 -11.06 1.52
N VAL A 137 9.86 -9.79 1.87
CA VAL A 137 10.37 -9.19 3.10
C VAL A 137 9.22 -8.87 4.05
N LYS A 138 9.52 -8.79 5.34
CA LYS A 138 8.55 -8.58 6.43
C LYS A 138 9.10 -7.62 7.47
N ARG A 139 8.24 -7.24 8.44
CA ARG A 139 8.54 -6.30 9.54
C ARG A 139 9.18 -4.98 9.05
N GLY A 140 8.47 -4.27 8.18
CA GLY A 140 8.99 -3.03 7.58
C GLY A 140 10.28 -3.25 6.77
N TRP A 141 10.34 -4.36 6.04
CA TRP A 141 11.41 -4.71 5.09
C TRP A 141 12.77 -5.06 5.72
N THR A 142 12.81 -5.29 7.04
CA THR A 142 14.04 -5.60 7.78
C THR A 142 14.39 -7.09 7.75
N GLU A 143 13.41 -7.97 7.59
CA GLU A 143 13.59 -9.42 7.64
C GLU A 143 13.16 -10.09 6.33
N SER A 144 13.93 -11.07 5.85
CA SER A 144 13.48 -11.96 4.78
C SER A 144 12.48 -12.99 5.31
N ALA A 145 11.43 -13.27 4.54
CA ALA A 145 10.49 -14.35 4.83
C ALA A 145 10.97 -15.72 4.28
N GLY A 146 12.08 -15.76 3.53
CA GLY A 146 12.64 -16.98 2.95
C GLY A 146 11.79 -17.61 1.83
N VAL A 147 10.77 -16.89 1.34
CA VAL A 147 9.86 -17.34 0.28
C VAL A 147 9.81 -16.30 -0.83
N THR A 148 9.56 -16.75 -2.06
CA THR A 148 9.37 -15.85 -3.20
C THR A 148 7.91 -15.36 -3.26
N VAL A 149 7.69 -14.27 -4.00
CA VAL A 149 6.33 -13.76 -4.32
C VAL A 149 5.46 -14.87 -4.89
N TYR A 150 6.02 -15.69 -5.78
CA TYR A 150 5.33 -16.80 -6.44
C TYR A 150 4.98 -17.94 -5.48
N ASP A 151 5.81 -18.19 -4.47
CA ASP A 151 5.51 -19.21 -3.45
C ASP A 151 4.34 -18.78 -2.57
N VAL A 152 4.26 -17.49 -2.25
CA VAL A 152 3.10 -16.92 -1.53
C VAL A 152 1.84 -17.03 -2.39
N LEU A 153 1.89 -16.60 -3.65
CA LEU A 153 0.73 -16.67 -4.54
C LEU A 153 0.21 -18.09 -4.77
N ARG A 154 1.09 -19.09 -4.90
CA ARG A 154 0.68 -20.50 -5.04
C ARG A 154 -0.04 -21.06 -3.81
N ARG A 155 0.21 -20.50 -2.62
CA ARG A 155 -0.37 -20.94 -1.36
C ARG A 155 -1.62 -20.17 -0.97
N LEU A 156 -1.88 -19.04 -1.62
CA LEU A 156 -3.03 -18.20 -1.35
C LEU A 156 -4.24 -18.70 -2.14
N ASP A 157 -5.34 -18.85 -1.45
CA ASP A 157 -6.64 -19.06 -2.08
C ASP A 157 -7.09 -17.72 -2.71
N PRO A 158 -7.28 -17.65 -4.04
CA PRO A 158 -7.66 -16.41 -4.71
C PRO A 158 -9.00 -15.85 -4.20
N ASP A 159 -9.88 -16.67 -3.63
CA ASP A 159 -11.20 -16.21 -3.13
C ASP A 159 -11.13 -15.54 -1.76
N MET A 160 -9.96 -15.51 -1.13
CA MET A 160 -9.76 -14.93 0.20
C MET A 160 -9.41 -13.44 0.20
N PHE A 161 -9.22 -12.82 -0.96
CA PHE A 161 -8.83 -11.42 -1.05
C PHE A 161 -9.31 -10.77 -2.34
N TRP A 162 -9.50 -9.46 -2.29
CA TRP A 162 -9.91 -8.67 -3.43
C TRP A 162 -8.78 -8.52 -4.45
N GLY A 163 -7.58 -8.18 -3.99
CA GLY A 163 -6.45 -7.88 -4.85
C GLY A 163 -5.12 -7.87 -4.11
N LEU A 164 -4.03 -7.73 -4.88
CA LEU A 164 -2.67 -7.72 -4.38
C LEU A 164 -2.14 -6.27 -4.35
N LEU A 165 -1.50 -5.88 -3.26
CA LEU A 165 -0.57 -4.75 -3.23
C LEU A 165 0.84 -5.33 -3.34
N TYR A 166 1.51 -5.09 -4.48
CA TYR A 166 2.89 -5.49 -4.70
C TYR A 166 3.81 -4.29 -4.54
N THR A 167 4.76 -4.40 -3.63
CA THR A 167 5.73 -3.35 -3.37
C THR A 167 7.11 -3.79 -3.84
N ASP A 168 7.69 -3.05 -4.80
CA ASP A 168 9.09 -3.21 -5.20
C ASP A 168 9.99 -2.42 -4.24
N VAL A 169 10.44 -3.09 -3.19
CA VAL A 169 11.26 -2.52 -2.12
C VAL A 169 12.65 -2.13 -2.62
N GLU A 170 13.14 -2.74 -3.71
CA GLU A 170 14.47 -2.41 -4.26
C GLU A 170 14.50 -0.97 -4.78
N HIS A 171 13.41 -0.54 -5.43
CA HIS A 171 13.26 0.78 -6.03
C HIS A 171 12.49 1.77 -5.13
N GLU A 172 11.92 1.31 -4.01
CA GLU A 172 11.08 2.13 -3.16
C GLU A 172 11.80 3.29 -2.48
N GLY A 173 11.23 4.50 -2.62
CA GLY A 173 11.82 5.71 -2.08
C GLY A 173 13.10 6.16 -2.79
N LEU A 174 13.54 5.47 -3.84
CA LEU A 174 14.67 5.87 -4.68
C LEU A 174 14.24 6.71 -5.89
N ALA A 175 13.01 6.53 -6.38
CA ALA A 175 12.52 7.16 -7.60
C ALA A 175 13.42 6.83 -8.82
N SER A 176 13.74 5.54 -8.99
CA SER A 176 14.63 5.03 -10.03
C SER A 176 13.92 4.28 -11.18
N GLY A 177 12.59 4.30 -11.21
CA GLY A 177 11.77 3.61 -12.22
C GLY A 177 11.22 2.27 -11.72
N ILE A 178 10.50 1.56 -12.61
CA ILE A 178 9.80 0.30 -12.31
C ILE A 178 10.48 -0.93 -12.96
N ASP A 179 10.43 -2.08 -12.29
CA ASP A 179 10.85 -3.36 -12.89
C ASP A 179 9.72 -3.96 -13.74
N VAL A 180 9.64 -3.50 -14.99
CA VAL A 180 8.66 -3.96 -15.99
C VAL A 180 8.73 -5.47 -16.22
N LYS A 181 9.92 -6.07 -16.19
CA LYS A 181 10.10 -7.49 -16.49
C LYS A 181 9.49 -8.36 -15.41
N ASN A 182 9.77 -8.05 -14.15
CA ASN A 182 9.20 -8.77 -13.02
C ASN A 182 7.69 -8.52 -12.93
N LEU A 183 7.23 -7.28 -13.16
CA LEU A 183 5.81 -6.96 -13.17
C LEU A 183 5.02 -7.75 -14.22
N LYS A 184 5.51 -7.84 -15.46
CA LYS A 184 4.89 -8.68 -16.52
C LYS A 184 4.77 -10.14 -16.08
N ARG A 185 5.81 -10.67 -15.44
CA ARG A 185 5.81 -12.05 -14.93
C ARG A 185 4.80 -12.23 -13.81
N LEU A 186 4.68 -11.27 -12.90
CA LEU A 186 3.67 -11.27 -11.84
C LEU A 186 2.24 -11.24 -12.40
N LEU A 187 1.98 -10.34 -13.35
CA LEU A 187 0.67 -10.22 -14.00
C LEU A 187 0.30 -11.49 -14.78
N SER A 188 1.26 -12.21 -15.35
CA SER A 188 1.00 -13.46 -16.08
C SER A 188 0.46 -14.61 -15.22
N VAL A 189 0.61 -14.52 -13.89
CA VAL A 189 0.17 -15.55 -12.95
C VAL A 189 -0.93 -15.06 -11.99
N LEU A 190 -1.25 -13.77 -12.01
CA LEU A 190 -2.20 -13.15 -11.08
C LEU A 190 -3.52 -12.86 -11.80
N ASN A 191 -4.59 -13.55 -11.39
CA ASN A 191 -5.94 -13.35 -11.92
C ASN A 191 -6.79 -12.40 -11.05
N LYS A 192 -6.14 -11.45 -10.36
CA LYS A 192 -6.76 -10.51 -9.42
C LYS A 192 -6.22 -9.09 -9.67
N PRO A 193 -6.97 -8.03 -9.29
CA PRO A 193 -6.47 -6.66 -9.31
C PRO A 193 -5.10 -6.53 -8.64
N LEU A 194 -4.16 -5.90 -9.35
CA LEU A 194 -2.84 -5.55 -8.84
C LEU A 194 -2.76 -4.05 -8.58
N ILE A 195 -2.41 -3.69 -7.35
CA ILE A 195 -1.95 -2.36 -6.99
C ILE A 195 -0.43 -2.42 -6.91
N TYR A 196 0.25 -1.59 -7.68
CA TYR A 196 1.71 -1.50 -7.69
C TYR A 196 2.19 -0.38 -6.76
N ALA A 197 3.28 -0.61 -6.02
CA ALA A 197 3.93 0.36 -5.16
C ALA A 197 5.47 0.27 -5.29
N GLY A 198 6.16 1.40 -5.10
CA GLY A 198 7.62 1.48 -5.13
C GLY A 198 8.22 1.82 -6.50
N GLY A 199 9.26 2.67 -6.51
CA GLY A 199 10.06 2.96 -7.71
C GLY A 199 9.54 4.03 -8.67
N VAL A 200 8.23 4.28 -8.74
CA VAL A 200 7.62 5.26 -9.68
C VAL A 200 8.28 6.64 -9.56
N SER A 201 8.81 7.14 -10.67
CA SER A 201 9.57 8.39 -10.72
C SER A 201 9.24 9.28 -11.91
N SER A 202 8.48 8.78 -12.88
CA SER A 202 8.09 9.53 -14.06
C SER A 202 6.65 9.24 -14.49
N LEU A 203 6.08 10.16 -15.28
CA LEU A 203 4.80 9.94 -15.97
C LEU A 203 4.89 8.75 -16.95
N SER A 204 6.06 8.51 -17.54
CA SER A 204 6.29 7.34 -18.40
C SER A 204 6.13 6.02 -17.64
N ASP A 205 6.56 5.94 -16.37
CA ASP A 205 6.32 4.75 -15.55
C ASP A 205 4.81 4.50 -15.36
N ILE A 206 4.04 5.55 -15.13
CA ILE A 206 2.58 5.48 -14.97
C ILE A 206 1.91 4.98 -16.26
N ALA A 207 2.33 5.51 -17.42
CA ALA A 207 1.85 5.04 -18.72
C ALA A 207 2.15 3.54 -18.92
N VAL A 208 3.36 3.10 -18.59
CA VAL A 208 3.72 1.67 -18.68
C VAL A 208 2.87 0.82 -17.73
N LEU A 209 2.66 1.24 -16.49
CA LEU A 209 1.80 0.51 -15.54
C LEU A 209 0.36 0.38 -16.06
N ARG A 210 -0.20 1.46 -16.62
CA ARG A 210 -1.53 1.48 -17.24
C ARG A 210 -1.58 0.49 -18.40
N ASP A 211 -0.64 0.57 -19.34
CA ASP A 211 -0.61 -0.28 -20.55
C ASP A 211 -0.44 -1.76 -20.23
N LEU A 212 0.14 -2.09 -19.07
CA LEU A 212 0.25 -3.45 -18.56
C LEU A 212 -1.04 -3.97 -17.88
N GLY A 213 -2.07 -3.12 -17.73
CA GLY A 213 -3.33 -3.49 -17.08
C GLY A 213 -3.25 -3.53 -15.55
N VAL A 214 -2.32 -2.81 -14.93
CA VAL A 214 -2.28 -2.65 -13.48
C VAL A 214 -3.54 -1.90 -13.03
N TYR A 215 -4.20 -2.37 -11.96
CA TYR A 215 -5.44 -1.75 -11.48
C TYR A 215 -5.20 -0.37 -10.91
N GLY A 216 -4.14 -0.22 -10.11
CA GLY A 216 -3.78 1.06 -9.52
C GLY A 216 -2.32 1.14 -9.11
N VAL A 217 -1.86 2.36 -8.83
CA VAL A 217 -0.50 2.64 -8.40
C VAL A 217 -0.51 3.49 -7.14
N VAL A 218 0.22 3.07 -6.12
CA VAL A 218 0.44 3.84 -4.90
C VAL A 218 1.68 4.71 -5.09
N ILE A 219 1.53 6.02 -4.95
CA ILE A 219 2.62 6.99 -5.14
C ILE A 219 2.78 7.85 -3.88
N GLY A 220 3.99 7.88 -3.34
CA GLY A 220 4.35 8.75 -2.20
C GLY A 220 5.41 9.77 -2.61
N LYS A 221 6.69 9.34 -2.55
CA LYS A 221 7.84 10.24 -2.69
C LYS A 221 7.77 11.14 -3.92
N ALA A 222 7.46 10.60 -5.10
CA ALA A 222 7.42 11.36 -6.34
C ALA A 222 6.43 12.54 -6.30
N LEU A 223 5.28 12.36 -5.66
CA LEU A 223 4.29 13.43 -5.44
C LEU A 223 4.82 14.46 -4.43
N TYR A 224 5.32 14.00 -3.28
CA TYR A 224 5.83 14.90 -2.23
C TYR A 224 7.06 15.72 -2.66
N THR A 225 7.89 15.19 -3.58
CA THR A 225 9.06 15.91 -4.11
C THR A 225 8.75 16.67 -5.40
N GLY A 226 7.49 16.69 -5.85
CA GLY A 226 7.08 17.44 -7.03
C GLY A 226 7.73 16.99 -8.35
N LEU A 227 8.03 15.69 -8.51
CA LEU A 227 8.50 15.17 -9.81
C LEU A 227 7.41 15.30 -10.88
N PHE A 228 6.16 15.23 -10.46
CA PHE A 228 4.94 15.53 -11.19
C PHE A 228 3.82 15.74 -10.17
N SER A 229 2.75 16.41 -10.59
CA SER A 229 1.54 16.60 -9.80
C SER A 229 0.65 15.34 -9.81
N LEU A 230 -0.25 15.24 -8.84
CA LEU A 230 -1.27 14.19 -8.83
C LEU A 230 -2.16 14.27 -10.07
N ARG A 231 -2.51 15.49 -10.50
CA ARG A 231 -3.35 15.71 -11.69
C ARG A 231 -2.68 15.18 -12.96
N GLU A 232 -1.41 15.50 -13.20
CA GLU A 232 -0.66 14.99 -14.35
C GLU A 232 -0.57 13.44 -14.31
N ALA A 233 -0.32 12.87 -13.14
CA ALA A 233 -0.30 11.42 -12.97
C ALA A 233 -1.65 10.77 -13.31
N MET A 234 -2.75 11.37 -12.85
CA MET A 234 -4.11 10.90 -13.13
C MET A 234 -4.48 11.02 -14.60
N GLU A 235 -4.08 12.11 -15.26
CA GLU A 235 -4.29 12.30 -16.70
C GLU A 235 -3.61 11.19 -17.51
N VAL A 236 -2.37 10.85 -17.18
CA VAL A 236 -1.65 9.75 -17.84
C VAL A 236 -2.23 8.38 -17.49
N ALA A 237 -2.76 8.20 -16.27
CA ALA A 237 -3.32 6.93 -15.83
C ALA A 237 -4.72 6.63 -16.39
N ARG A 238 -5.41 7.64 -16.95
CA ARG A 238 -6.65 7.44 -17.70
C ARG A 238 -6.35 6.78 -19.04
N ASP A 239 -7.24 5.90 -19.45
CA ASP A 239 -7.32 5.47 -20.85
C ASP A 239 -8.13 6.51 -21.61
N ASP A 240 -7.77 6.78 -22.87
CA ASP A 240 -8.67 7.44 -23.83
C ASP A 240 -9.86 6.54 -24.17
#